data_AF-A0A5Y7Y0P7-F1
#
_entry.id   AF-A0A5Y7Y0P7-F1
#
_cell.length_a   1.000
_cell.length_b   1.000
_cell.length_c   1.000
_cell.angle_alpha   90.00
_cell.angle_beta   90.00
_cell.angle_gamma   90.00
#
_symmetry.space_group_name_H-M   'P 1'
#
loop_
_entity.id
_entity.type
_entity.pdbx_description
1 polymer ?
#
loop_
_entity_poly.entity_id
_entity_poly.type
_entity_poly.pdbx_seq_one_letter_code
_entity_poly.pdbx_strand_id
1 'polypeptide(L)'
;MSNKENMQNDFLQAMNEKLKSELLDILPEDHKAVKVIQSAPYGQITSEMIDIVINTLTPLMLRKLKAEITSWLDDELAYLDCQWNERYATAQKQRLFRVLSGEGR
;
A
#
# COMPACT_ATOMS: atom_id res chain seq x y z
N MET A 1 20.33 -10.23 10.59
CA MET A 1 19.62 -9.63 9.44
C MET A 1 20.55 -8.63 8.80
N SER A 2 20.68 -8.66 7.48
CA SER A 2 21.53 -7.72 6.76
C SER A 2 20.88 -6.32 6.69
N ASN A 3 21.67 -5.25 6.58
CA ASN A 3 21.15 -3.89 6.47
C ASN A 3 20.13 -3.74 5.31
N LYS A 4 20.37 -4.45 4.21
CA LYS A 4 19.50 -4.48 3.03
C LYS A 4 18.12 -5.08 3.32
N GLU A 5 18.05 -6.18 4.09
CA GLU A 5 16.77 -6.81 4.45
C GLU A 5 15.96 -5.90 5.38
N ASN A 6 16.62 -5.21 6.31
CA ASN A 6 15.95 -4.24 7.18
C ASN A 6 15.33 -3.11 6.35
N MET A 7 16.10 -2.50 5.43
CA MET A 7 15.59 -1.42 4.57
C MET A 7 14.44 -1.86 3.65
N GLN A 8 14.45 -3.11 3.18
CA GLN A 8 13.35 -3.67 2.41
C GLN A 8 12.09 -3.87 3.26
N ASN A 9 12.25 -4.36 4.49
CA ASN A 9 11.14 -4.50 5.43
C ASN A 9 10.57 -3.14 5.83
N ASP A 10 11.42 -2.15 6.09
CA ASP A 10 11.01 -0.78 6.43
C ASP A 10 10.20 -0.16 5.28
N PHE A 11 10.66 -0.32 4.04
CA PHE A 11 9.91 0.10 2.86
C PHE A 11 8.53 -0.59 2.77
N LEU A 12 8.47 -1.91 2.97
CA LEU A 12 7.21 -2.64 2.91
C LEU A 12 6.23 -2.18 4.00
N GLN A 13 6.73 -1.91 5.21
CA GLN A 13 5.90 -1.37 6.29
C GLN A 13 5.36 0.02 5.92
N ALA A 14 6.21 0.92 5.43
CA ALA A 14 5.79 2.26 5.01
C ALA A 14 4.75 2.21 3.88
N MET A 15 4.96 1.35 2.87
CA MET A 15 4.01 1.18 1.76
C MET A 15 2.66 0.60 2.25
N ASN A 16 2.69 -0.34 3.19
CA ASN A 16 1.48 -0.88 3.80
C ASN A 16 0.70 0.19 4.56
N GLU A 17 1.38 1.04 5.33
CA GLU A 17 0.74 2.12 6.07
C GLU A 17 0.20 3.21 5.15
N LYS A 18 0.92 3.56 4.08
CA LYS A 18 0.40 4.46 3.06
C LYS A 18 -0.88 3.90 2.44
N LEU A 19 -0.89 2.62 2.06
CA LEU A 19 -2.09 1.98 1.52
C LEU A 19 -3.26 2.04 2.52
N LYS A 20 -3.03 1.75 3.80
CA LYS A 20 -4.07 1.86 4.83
C LYS A 20 -4.62 3.28 4.94
N SER A 21 -3.74 4.28 5.00
CA SER A 21 -4.13 5.69 5.10
C SER A 21 -5.02 6.09 3.93
N GLU A 22 -4.60 5.78 2.70
CA GLU A 22 -5.38 6.12 1.51
C GLU A 22 -6.73 5.38 1.45
N LEU A 23 -6.78 4.14 1.95
CA LEU A 23 -8.03 3.39 2.04
C LEU A 23 -8.99 4.02 3.05
N LEU A 24 -8.49 4.50 4.20
CA LEU A 24 -9.32 5.19 5.19
C LEU A 24 -9.88 6.51 4.64
N ASP A 25 -9.13 7.21 3.79
CA ASP A 25 -9.56 8.47 3.18
C ASP A 25 -10.64 8.30 2.10
N ILE A 26 -10.68 7.16 1.41
CA ILE A 26 -11.62 6.93 0.30
C ILE A 26 -12.84 6.10 0.69
N LEU A 27 -12.78 5.37 1.79
CA LEU A 27 -13.86 4.49 2.24
C LEU A 27 -14.79 5.21 3.23
N PRO A 28 -16.11 4.96 3.19
CA PRO A 28 -17.03 5.44 4.22
C PRO A 28 -16.65 4.92 5.60
N GLU A 29 -16.78 5.76 6.64
CA GLU A 29 -16.37 5.43 8.01
C GLU A 29 -17.07 4.16 8.58
N ASP A 30 -18.32 3.91 8.18
CA ASP A 30 -19.10 2.77 8.63
C ASP A 30 -18.80 1.47 7.86
N HIS A 31 -17.96 1.54 6.82
CA HIS A 31 -17.64 0.41 5.97
C HIS A 31 -16.84 -0.67 6.73
N LYS A 32 -17.16 -1.95 6.51
CA LYS A 32 -16.52 -3.08 7.21
C LYS A 32 -14.99 -3.05 7.09
N ALA A 33 -14.47 -2.69 5.92
CA ALA A 33 -13.03 -2.59 5.65
C ALA A 33 -12.32 -1.59 6.57
N VAL A 34 -12.96 -0.47 6.92
CA VAL A 34 -12.38 0.57 7.79
C VAL A 34 -12.05 0.01 9.17
N LYS A 35 -12.99 -0.74 9.77
CA LYS A 35 -12.77 -1.39 11.08
C LYS A 35 -11.62 -2.40 11.06
N VAL A 36 -11.47 -3.13 9.95
CA VAL A 36 -10.39 -4.11 9.81
C VAL A 36 -9.05 -3.37 9.64
N ILE A 37 -9.00 -2.30 8.85
CA ILE A 37 -7.79 -1.49 8.66
C ILE A 37 -7.35 -0.83 9.98
N GLN A 38 -8.28 -0.25 10.74
CA GLN A 38 -7.99 0.44 12.00
C GLN A 38 -7.50 -0.52 13.11
N SER A 39 -7.95 -1.78 13.09
CA SER A 39 -7.51 -2.79 14.06
C SER A 39 -6.21 -3.49 13.67
N ALA A 40 -5.71 -3.26 12.44
CA ALA A 40 -4.48 -3.86 11.93
C ALA A 40 -3.24 -3.26 12.60
N PRO A 41 -2.29 -4.07 13.10
CA PRO A 41 -1.01 -3.55 13.59
C PRO A 41 -0.24 -2.77 12.52
N TYR A 42 0.59 -1.83 12.97
CA TYR A 42 1.45 -1.03 12.09
C TYR A 42 2.29 -1.92 11.16
N GLY A 43 2.37 -1.53 9.90
CA GLY A 43 3.10 -2.20 8.83
C GLY A 43 2.44 -3.49 8.33
N GLN A 44 1.31 -3.93 8.89
CA GLN A 44 0.68 -5.20 8.53
C GLN A 44 -0.58 -5.05 7.70
N ILE A 45 -0.66 -5.79 6.60
CA ILE A 45 -1.89 -5.98 5.83
C ILE A 45 -2.13 -7.48 5.72
N THR A 46 -3.32 -7.92 6.12
CA THR A 46 -3.70 -9.34 6.05
C THR A 46 -4.32 -9.66 4.69
N SER A 47 -4.34 -10.94 4.32
CA SER A 47 -5.05 -11.41 3.12
C SER A 47 -6.53 -11.06 3.16
N GLU A 48 -7.17 -11.20 4.33
CA GLU A 48 -8.57 -10.81 4.52
C GLU A 48 -8.81 -9.32 4.23
N MET A 49 -7.91 -8.43 4.69
CA MET A 49 -7.98 -7.00 4.36
C MET A 49 -7.92 -6.76 2.86
N ILE A 50 -6.96 -7.39 2.18
CA ILE A 50 -6.81 -7.28 0.72
C ILE A 50 -8.06 -7.77 -0.01
N ASP A 51 -8.62 -8.90 0.42
CA ASP A 51 -9.82 -9.46 -0.20
C ASP A 51 -11.04 -8.54 -0.03
N ILE A 52 -11.21 -7.95 1.16
CA ILE A 52 -12.28 -6.97 1.40
C ILE A 52 -12.04 -5.74 0.51
N VAL A 53 -10.83 -5.19 0.49
CA VAL A 53 -10.48 -3.99 -0.30
C VAL A 53 -10.74 -4.21 -1.78
N ILE A 54 -10.28 -5.32 -2.37
CA ILE A 54 -10.50 -5.64 -3.79
C ILE A 54 -12.00 -5.67 -4.12
N ASN A 55 -12.81 -6.26 -3.26
CA ASN A 55 -14.25 -6.36 -3.48
C ASN A 55 -15.00 -5.03 -3.25
N THR A 56 -14.39 -4.07 -2.56
CA THR A 56 -15.00 -2.77 -2.26
C THR A 56 -14.59 -1.68 -3.24
N LEU A 57 -13.36 -1.72 -3.75
CA LEU A 57 -12.85 -0.65 -4.59
C LEU A 57 -13.58 -0.59 -5.92
N THR A 58 -14.30 0.52 -6.14
CA THR A 58 -14.77 0.87 -7.49
C THR A 58 -13.58 1.18 -8.40
N PRO A 59 -13.72 1.08 -9.74
CA PRO A 59 -12.63 1.45 -10.66
C PRO A 59 -12.12 2.88 -10.47
N LEU A 60 -12.99 3.82 -10.10
CA LEU A 60 -12.62 5.20 -9.81
C LEU A 60 -11.77 5.31 -8.54
N MET A 61 -12.20 4.63 -7.45
CA MET A 61 -11.45 4.58 -6.19
C MET A 61 -10.09 3.93 -6.39
N LEU A 62 -10.02 2.82 -7.14
CA LEU A 62 -8.77 2.16 -7.46
C LEU A 62 -7.82 3.07 -8.25
N ARG A 63 -8.33 3.84 -9.21
CA ARG A 63 -7.53 4.81 -9.97
C ARG A 63 -6.96 5.90 -9.05
N LYS A 64 -7.79 6.45 -8.15
CA LYS A 64 -7.35 7.45 -7.17
C LYS A 64 -6.26 6.87 -6.27
N LEU A 65 -6.49 5.71 -5.67
CA LEU A 65 -5.54 5.01 -4.81
C LEU A 65 -4.18 4.78 -5.47
N LYS A 66 -4.17 4.32 -6.73
CA LYS A 66 -2.93 4.12 -7.50
C LYS A 66 -2.18 5.43 -7.76
N ALA A 67 -2.90 6.53 -7.99
CA ALA A 67 -2.30 7.83 -8.20
C ALA A 67 -1.64 8.35 -6.91
N GLU A 68 -2.35 8.29 -5.78
CA GLU A 68 -1.84 8.76 -4.48
C GLU A 68 -0.61 7.97 -4.02
N ILE A 69 -0.64 6.63 -4.15
CA ILE A 69 0.53 5.79 -3.83
C ILE A 69 1.70 6.09 -4.76
N THR A 70 1.43 6.35 -6.05
CA THR A 70 2.49 6.70 -7.00
C THR A 70 3.12 8.04 -6.65
N SER A 71 2.31 9.07 -6.40
CA SER A 71 2.80 10.40 -6.01
C SER A 71 3.65 10.31 -4.76
N TRP A 72 3.15 9.65 -3.71
CA TRP A 72 3.92 9.46 -2.48
C TRP A 72 5.24 8.75 -2.72
N LEU A 73 5.24 7.65 -3.48
CA LEU A 73 6.48 6.93 -3.74
C LEU A 73 7.48 7.78 -4.53
N ASP A 74 7.01 8.52 -5.52
CA ASP A 74 7.86 9.38 -6.33
C ASP A 74 8.47 10.51 -5.47
N ASP A 75 7.70 11.08 -4.53
CA ASP A 75 8.19 12.04 -3.55
C ASP A 75 9.24 11.42 -2.61
N GLU A 76 8.97 10.24 -2.04
CA GLU A 76 9.89 9.51 -1.15
C GLU A 76 11.22 9.17 -1.83
N LEU A 77 11.17 8.76 -3.10
CA LEU A 77 12.37 8.42 -3.88
C LEU A 77 13.14 9.65 -4.37
N ALA A 78 12.47 10.81 -4.48
CA ALA A 78 13.11 12.06 -4.86
C ALA A 78 13.91 12.71 -3.72
N TYR A 79 13.70 12.30 -2.46
CA TYR A 79 14.53 12.80 -1.35
C TYR A 79 16.00 12.43 -1.54
N LEU A 80 16.87 13.41 -1.35
CA LEU A 80 18.33 13.26 -1.52
C LEU A 80 18.94 12.16 -0.63
N ASP A 81 18.34 11.93 0.54
CA ASP A 81 18.78 10.91 1.50
C ASP A 81 17.94 9.63 1.42
N CYS A 82 17.19 9.41 0.33
CA CYS A 82 16.39 8.20 0.17
C CYS A 82 17.30 6.96 0.16
N GLN A 83 17.08 6.12 1.16
CA GLN A 83 17.85 4.90 1.37
C GLN A 83 17.18 3.68 0.71
N TRP A 84 15.95 3.83 0.22
CA TRP A 84 15.22 2.74 -0.39
C TRP A 84 15.73 2.41 -1.79
N ASN A 85 15.74 1.12 -2.10
CA ASN A 85 16.12 0.67 -3.43
C ASN A 85 14.97 0.92 -4.42
N GLU A 86 15.15 1.87 -5.34
CA GLU A 86 14.15 2.26 -6.34
C GLU A 86 13.58 1.08 -7.16
N ARG A 87 14.46 0.16 -7.61
CA ARG A 87 14.02 -1.01 -8.40
C ARG A 87 13.12 -1.91 -7.57
N TYR A 88 13.48 -2.16 -6.32
CA TYR A 88 12.69 -2.96 -5.40
C TYR A 88 11.35 -2.27 -5.08
N ALA A 89 11.39 -0.98 -4.75
CA ALA A 89 10.19 -0.20 -4.44
C ALA A 89 9.21 -0.17 -5.61
N THR A 90 9.71 0.07 -6.82
CA THR A 90 8.92 0.05 -8.06
C THR A 90 8.30 -1.33 -8.31
N ALA A 91 9.06 -2.41 -8.10
CA ALA A 91 8.55 -3.77 -8.26
C ALA A 91 7.43 -4.10 -7.25
N GLN A 92 7.58 -3.70 -5.99
CA GLN A 92 6.55 -3.90 -4.98
C GLN A 92 5.29 -3.05 -5.24
N LYS A 93 5.45 -1.78 -5.66
CA LYS A 93 4.32 -0.94 -6.11
C LYS A 93 3.54 -1.62 -7.24
N GLN A 94 4.22 -2.11 -8.27
CA GLN A 94 3.58 -2.81 -9.39
C GLN A 94 2.87 -4.09 -8.93
N ARG A 95 3.49 -4.87 -8.05
CA ARG A 95 2.87 -6.06 -7.47
C ARG A 95 1.59 -5.72 -6.72
N LEU A 96 1.62 -4.69 -5.87
CA LEU A 96 0.45 -4.21 -5.16
C LEU A 96 -0.66 -3.80 -6.13
N PHE A 97 -0.33 -3.05 -7.18
CA PHE A 97 -1.33 -2.58 -8.16
C PHE A 97 -1.98 -3.71 -8.94
N ARG A 98 -1.26 -4.79 -9.23
CA ARG A 98 -1.81 -6.01 -9.85
C ARG A 98 -2.78 -6.70 -8.90
N VAL A 99 -2.37 -6.91 -7.64
CA VAL A 99 -3.21 -7.50 -6.60
C VAL A 99 -4.51 -6.70 -6.43
N LEU A 100 -4.43 -5.38 -6.29
CA LEU A 100 -5.61 -4.51 -6.15
C LEU A 100 -6.50 -4.48 -7.40
N SER A 101 -5.94 -4.79 -8.58
CA SER A 101 -6.69 -4.96 -9.83
C SER A 101 -7.32 -6.34 -9.97
N GLY A 102 -7.10 -7.27 -9.03
CA GLY A 102 -7.52 -8.67 -9.15
C GLY A 102 -6.65 -9.51 -10.09
N GLU A 103 -5.53 -8.96 -10.59
CA GLU A 103 -4.59 -9.64 -11.46
C GLU A 103 -3.51 -10.32 -10.59
N GLY A 104 -3.55 -11.64 -10.45
CA GLY A 104 -2.60 -12.39 -9.62
C GLY A 104 -3.23 -13.35 -8.60
N ARG A 105 -4.51 -13.68 -8.75
CA ARG A 105 -5.09 -14.92 -8.25
C ARG A 105 -4.91 -16.05 -9.26
#